data_AF-A0AA37N7M7-F1
#
_entry.id   AF-A0AA37N7M7-F1
#
_cell.length_a   1.000
_cell.length_b   1.000
_cell.length_c   1.000
_cell.angle_alpha   90.00
_cell.angle_beta   90.00
_cell.angle_gamma   90.00
#
_symmetry.space_group_name_H-M   'P 1'
#
loop_
_entity.id
_entity.type
_entity.pdbx_description
1 polymer ?
#
loop_
_entity_poly.entity_id
_entity_poly.type
_entity_poly.pdbx_seq_one_letter_code
_entity_poly.pdbx_strand_id
1 'polypeptide(L)' 'MYYDVVLFDLPGTMGSDGVIATISALDYLFVPIKADRLVLESTLNFATTVNDRLIKTGLSNLKALCMFWNMVDRRWNGN' A
#
# COMPACT_ATOMS: atom_id res chain seq x y z
N MET A 1 -23.90 14.88 0.82
CA MET A 1 -23.67 13.69 -0.03
C MET A 1 -22.86 12.72 0.82
N TYR A 2 -23.34 11.49 1.03
CA TYR A 2 -22.63 10.46 1.78
C TYR A 2 -21.93 9.55 0.78
N TYR A 3 -20.66 9.24 1.02
CA TYR A 3 -19.90 8.28 0.24
C TYR A 3 -19.70 7.03 1.08
N ASP A 4 -20.01 5.87 0.52
CA ASP A 4 -19.79 4.59 1.20
C ASP A 4 -18.30 4.21 1.21
N VAL A 5 -17.56 4.59 0.16
CA VAL A 5 -16.13 4.32 -0.01
C VAL A 5 -15.45 5.49 -0.70
N VAL A 6 -14.24 5.83 -0.25
CA VAL A 6 -13.35 6.81 -0.90
C VAL A 6 -12.01 6.13 -1.17
N LEU A 7 -11.52 6.26 -2.40
CA LEU A 7 -10.23 5.72 -2.81
C LEU A 7 -9.25 6.88 -3.06
N PHE A 8 -8.06 6.77 -2.49
CA PHE A 8 -6.97 7.72 -2.70
C PHE A 8 -5.85 7.05 -3.51
N ASP A 9 -5.42 7.71 -4.58
CA ASP A 9 -4.19 7.37 -5.28
C ASP A 9 -3.04 8.18 -4.68
N LEU A 10 -2.06 7.47 -4.12
CA LEU A 10 -0.96 8.08 -3.37
C LEU A 10 0.35 7.90 -4.13
N PRO A 11 1.27 8.87 -4.07
CA PRO A 11 2.60 8.70 -4.63
C PRO A 11 3.32 7.54 -3.94
N GLY A 12 4.10 6.77 -4.71
CA GLY A 12 4.81 5.57 -4.21
C GLY A 12 5.96 5.86 -3.24
N THR A 13 6.18 7.12 -2.85
CA THR A 13 7.26 7.55 -1.96
C THR A 13 6.69 8.10 -0.66
N MET A 14 7.16 7.58 0.48
CA MET A 14 6.77 8.05 1.83
C MET A 14 7.42 9.36 2.24
N GLY A 15 8.24 9.97 1.37
CA GLY A 15 9.17 11.04 1.75
C GLY A 15 8.54 12.39 2.10
N SER A 16 7.22 12.53 1.98
CA SER A 16 6.51 13.75 2.35
C SER A 16 5.57 13.50 3.52
N ASP A 17 5.63 14.35 4.54
CA ASP A 17 4.79 14.26 5.76
C ASP A 17 3.29 14.10 5.45
N GLY A 18 2.81 14.73 4.37
CA GLY A 18 1.42 14.62 3.93
C GLY A 18 0.99 13.21 3.53
N VAL A 19 1.90 12.37 3.00
CA VAL A 19 1.59 10.99 2.61
C VAL A 19 1.41 10.12 3.85
N ILE A 20 2.26 10.27 4.86
CA ILE A 20 2.14 9.53 6.12
C ILE A 20 0.84 9.92 6.84
N ALA A 21 0.54 11.21 6.91
CA ALA A 21 -0.71 11.70 7.50
C ALA A 21 -1.93 11.11 6.77
N THR A 22 -1.90 11.08 5.43
CA THR A 22 -3.00 10.50 4.65
C THR A 22 -3.14 9.01 4.91
N ILE A 23 -2.05 8.24 4.87
CA ILE A 23 -2.06 6.80 5.16
C ILE A 23 -2.60 6.52 6.57
N SER A 24 -2.22 7.33 7.57
CA SER A 24 -2.70 7.14 8.95
C SER A 24 -4.21 7.34 9.13
N ALA A 25 -4.84 8.07 8.21
CA ALA A 25 -6.28 8.33 8.23
C ALA A 25 -7.10 7.28 7.46
N LEU A 26 -6.46 6.41 6.67
CA LEU A 26 -7.14 5.36 5.91
C LEU A 26 -7.56 4.20 6.82
N ASP A 27 -8.62 3.49 6.43
CA ASP A 27 -8.99 2.20 7.01
C ASP A 27 -8.16 1.05 6.44
N TYR A 28 -7.86 1.08 5.14
CA TYR A 28 -7.16 0.02 4.42
C TYR A 28 -6.12 0.60 3.46
N LEU A 29 -4.94 0.00 3.42
CA LEU A 29 -3.89 0.35 2.46
C LEU A 29 -3.64 -0.82 1.50
N PHE A 30 -3.80 -0.56 0.21
CA PHE A 30 -3.55 -1.54 -0.84
C PHE A 30 -2.24 -1.24 -1.56
N VAL A 31 -1.30 -2.18 -1.55
CA VAL A 31 0.03 -1.99 -2.13
C VAL A 31 0.25 -2.99 -3.27
N PRO A 32 0.40 -2.53 -4.53
CA PRO A 32 0.71 -3.41 -5.64
C PRO A 32 2.15 -3.93 -5.54
N ILE A 33 2.34 -5.23 -5.74
CA ILE A 33 3.64 -5.92 -5.84
C ILE A 33 3.88 -6.39 -7.27
N LYS A 34 5.11 -6.24 -7.75
CA LYS A 34 5.62 -6.86 -8.99
C LYS A 34 6.60 -7.99 -8.65
N ALA A 35 6.72 -8.99 -9.52
CA ALA A 35 7.68 -10.11 -9.37
C ALA A 35 9.16 -9.73 -9.64
N ASP A 36 9.45 -8.43 -9.74
CA ASP A 36 10.82 -7.92 -9.79
C ASP A 36 11.38 -7.86 -8.37
N ARG A 37 12.54 -8.48 -8.15
CA ARG A 37 13.17 -8.60 -6.83
C ARG A 37 13.42 -7.23 -6.18
N LEU A 38 13.87 -6.23 -6.93
CA LEU A 38 14.18 -4.90 -6.39
C LEU A 38 12.90 -4.18 -5.95
N VAL A 39 11.82 -4.35 -6.72
CA VAL A 39 10.51 -3.81 -6.39
C VAL A 39 9.92 -4.51 -5.16
N LEU A 40 10.07 -5.83 -5.06
CA LEU A 40 9.60 -6.59 -3.91
C LEU A 40 10.31 -6.18 -2.61
N GLU A 41 11.65 -6.08 -2.62
CA GLU A 41 12.43 -5.69 -1.45
C GLU A 41 12.04 -4.30 -0.93
N SER A 42 11.91 -3.31 -1.84
CA SER A 42 11.49 -1.95 -1.47
C SER A 42 10.04 -1.91 -0.94
N THR A 43 9.14 -2.69 -1.55
CA THR A 43 7.73 -2.77 -1.12
C THR A 43 7.57 -3.43 0.25
N LEU A 44 8.35 -4.47 0.55
CA LEU A 44 8.34 -5.12 1.87
C LEU A 44 8.91 -4.22 2.97
N ASN A 45 9.98 -3.47 2.67
CA ASN A 45 10.52 -2.48 3.61
C ASN A 45 9.50 -1.37 3.93
N PHE A 46 8.79 -0.90 2.91
CA PHE A 46 7.68 0.04 3.07
C PHE A 46 6.58 -0.56 3.97
N ALA A 47 6.10 -1.76 3.64
CA ALA A 47 5.01 -2.39 4.37
C ALA A 47 5.37 -2.66 5.84
N THR A 48 6.60 -3.09 6.10
CA THR A 48 7.12 -3.30 7.46
C THR A 48 7.14 -1.98 8.23
N THR A 49 7.62 -0.90 7.61
CA THR A 49 7.66 0.42 8.23
C THR A 49 6.27 0.94 8.58
N VAL A 50 5.29 0.81 7.68
CA VAL A 50 3.89 1.17 7.94
C VAL A 50 3.31 0.34 9.08
N ASN A 51 3.51 -0.97 9.04
CA ASN A 51 2.99 -1.88 10.06
C ASN A 51 3.56 -1.56 11.45
N ASP A 52 4.87 -1.31 11.54
CA ASP A 52 5.52 -1.04 12.83
C ASP A 52 5.23 0.35 13.36
N ARG A 53 5.09 1.37 12.50
CA ARG A 53 4.88 2.76 12.94
C ARG A 53 3.44 3.17 13.09
N LEU A 54 2.52 2.60 12.32
CA LEU A 54 1.13 3.05 12.23
C LEU A 54 0.14 2.01 12.76
N ILE A 55 0.32 0.73 12.43
CA ILE A 55 -0.60 -0.33 12.85
C ILE A 55 -0.32 -0.75 14.29
N LYS A 56 0.90 -1.21 14.59
CA LYS A 56 1.25 -1.73 15.92
C LYS A 56 1.23 -0.70 17.03
N THR A 57 1.50 0.57 16.71
CA THR A 57 1.52 1.67 17.68
C THR A 57 0.11 2.18 18.03
N GLY A 58 -0.91 1.80 17.26
CA GLY A 58 -2.27 2.34 17.42
C GLY A 58 -2.40 3.83 17.09
N LEU A 59 -1.40 4.41 16.41
CA LEU A 59 -1.40 5.83 16.02
C LEU A 59 -2.23 6.11 14.75
N SER A 60 -2.81 5.08 14.12
CA SER A 60 -3.58 5.22 12.89
C SER A 60 -4.90 4.48 12.96
N ASN A 61 -5.84 4.86 12.07
CA ASN A 61 -7.08 4.13 11.83
C ASN A 61 -6.88 2.91 10.91
N LEU A 62 -5.64 2.61 10.55
CA LEU A 62 -5.32 1.58 9.57
C LEU A 62 -5.61 0.19 10.16
N LYS A 63 -6.64 -0.47 9.62
CA LYS A 63 -7.07 -1.81 10.02
C LYS A 63 -6.20 -2.89 9.40
N ALA A 64 -5.79 -2.70 8.16
CA ALA A 64 -4.94 -3.66 7.46
C ALA A 64 -4.14 -3.01 6.32
N LEU A 65 -2.96 -3.59 6.08
CA LEU A 65 -2.17 -3.40 4.88
C LEU A 65 -2.29 -4.67 4.03
N CYS A 66 -2.83 -4.52 2.83
CA CYS A 66 -3.08 -5.62 1.90
C CYS A 66 -2.18 -5.48 0.67
N MET A 67 -1.34 -6.48 0.44
CA MET A 67 -0.48 -6.51 -0.75
C MET A 67 -1.12 -7.39 -1.83
N PHE A 68 -1.05 -6.95 -3.09
CA PHE A 68 -1.60 -7.70 -4.21
C PHE A 68 -0.65 -7.75 -5.39
N TRP A 69 -0.65 -8.87 -6.11
CA TRP A 69 0.17 -9.01 -7.32
C TRP A 69 -0.41 -8.17 -8.45
N ASN A 70 0.36 -7.19 -8.89
CA ASN A 70 0.06 -6.37 -10.05
C ASN A 70 1.10 -6.71 -11.11
N MET A 71 0.66 -7.06 -12.31
CA MET A 71 1.43 -7.76 -13.37
C MET A 71 1.47 -9.29 -13.24
N VAL A 72 0.29 -9.92 -13.25
CA VAL A 72 0.16 -11.21 -13.93
C VAL A 72 0.36 -10.91 -15.41
N ASP A 73 1.38 -11.49 -16.03
CA ASP A 73 1.68 -11.24 -17.44
C ASP A 73 0.46 -11.61 -18.30
N ARG A 74 -0.15 -10.63 -18.96
CA ARG A 74 -1.29 -10.85 -19.87
C ARG A 74 -0.87 -11.58 -21.15
N ARG A 75 0.41 -11.95 -21.26
CA ARG A 75 1.01 -12.62 -22.42
C ARG A 75 1.09 -14.14 -22.31
N TRP A 76 0.47 -14.77 -21.31
CA TRP A 76 0.08 -16.17 -21.48
C TRP A 76 -1.13 -16.25 -22.43
N ASN A 77 -0.90 -15.85 -23.67
CA ASN A 77 -1.63 -16.38 -24.81
C ASN A 77 -0.94 -17.72 -25.07
N GLY A 78 -1.50 -18.80 -24.50
CA GLY A 78 -1.09 -20.14 -24.86
C GLY A 78 -1.19 -20.30 -26.37
N ASN A 79 -0.04 -20.42 -27.00
CA ASN A 79 0.17 -20.92 -28.35
C ASN A 79 1.36 -21.86 -28.29
#